data_AF-A0A0A2T7F8-F1
#
_entry.id   AF-A0A0A2T7F8-F1
#
_cell.length_a   1.000
_cell.length_b   1.000
_cell.length_c   1.000
_cell.angle_alpha   90.00
_cell.angle_beta   90.00
_cell.angle_gamma   90.00
#
_symmetry.space_group_name_H-M   'P 1'
#
loop_
_entity.id
_entity.type
_entity.pdbx_description
1 polymer ?
#
loop_
_entity_poly.entity_id
_entity_poly.type
_entity_poly.pdbx_seq_one_letter_code
_entity_poly.pdbx_strand_id
1 'polypeptide(L)'
;MKKSRSHVSIETIAQAIFVVNRHAKTAPEPRQLYTLKKKAIQQLLDQKLAKKVGLHFSDHPKYSHQHSTLLVQVADYYFHIPPKKEDFQTVQHLGNVDQSYRNPRPSLSLSKAKRVLYTFLDWEEPSKNDMVKTTNYGPKAYHQTSPFSPWGQFTSWDKGKTRKRKNT
;
A
#
# COMPACT_ATOMS: atom_id res chain seq x y z
N MET A 1 23.47 21.43 -6.35
CA MET A 1 22.65 22.28 -5.46
C MET A 1 21.87 21.36 -4.51
N LYS A 2 22.14 21.42 -3.20
CA LYS A 2 21.41 20.60 -2.22
C LYS A 2 20.06 21.26 -1.96
N LYS A 3 18.96 20.63 -2.39
CA LYS A 3 17.58 21.07 -2.15
C LYS A 3 17.42 21.30 -0.64
N SER A 4 16.98 22.48 -0.21
CA SER A 4 16.71 22.76 1.20
C SER A 4 15.65 21.76 1.67
N ARG A 5 16.04 20.83 2.56
CA ARG A 5 15.10 19.87 3.14
C ARG A 5 14.03 20.67 3.87
N SER A 6 12.79 20.63 3.40
CA SER A 6 11.66 21.12 4.18
C SER A 6 11.65 20.37 5.50
N HIS A 7 11.89 21.08 6.61
CA HIS A 7 11.98 20.45 7.91
C HIS A 7 10.57 20.08 8.38
N VAL A 8 10.18 18.83 8.12
CA VAL A 8 8.96 18.25 8.69
C VAL A 8 9.29 17.75 10.09
N SER A 9 8.42 17.99 11.08
CA SER A 9 8.61 17.49 12.45
C SER A 9 8.43 15.96 12.51
N ILE A 10 9.09 15.32 13.47
CA ILE A 10 8.98 13.87 13.68
C ILE A 10 7.54 13.50 14.05
N GLU A 11 6.83 14.33 14.83
CA GLU A 11 5.42 14.04 15.16
C GLU A 11 4.54 14.08 13.91
N THR A 12 4.80 15.02 12.99
CA THR A 12 4.06 15.11 11.72
C THR A 12 4.31 13.88 10.85
N ILE A 13 5.55 13.38 10.82
CA ILE A 13 5.89 12.14 10.11
C ILE A 13 5.18 10.94 10.76
N ALA A 14 5.27 10.81 12.09
CA ALA A 14 4.62 9.74 12.85
C ALA A 14 3.09 9.72 12.62
N GLN A 15 2.46 10.88 12.70
CA GLN A 15 1.04 11.06 12.41
C GLN A 15 0.70 10.70 10.95
N ALA A 16 1.55 11.09 9.99
CA ALA A 16 1.37 10.73 8.58
C ALA A 16 1.47 9.21 8.35
N ILE A 17 2.44 8.53 8.99
CA ILE A 17 2.56 7.06 8.96
C ILE A 17 1.28 6.41 9.51
N PHE A 18 0.75 6.93 10.63
CA PHE A 18 -0.46 6.41 11.25
C PHE A 18 -1.69 6.54 10.33
N VAL A 19 -1.88 7.71 9.71
CA VAL A 19 -2.97 7.95 8.75
C VAL A 19 -2.84 7.01 7.56
N VAL A 20 -1.67 6.94 6.93
CA VAL A 20 -1.43 6.05 5.77
C VAL A 20 -1.71 4.59 6.12
N ASN A 21 -1.27 4.11 7.28
CA ASN A 21 -1.55 2.74 7.74
C ASN A 21 -3.04 2.49 7.99
N ARG A 22 -3.78 3.45 8.56
CA ARG A 22 -5.23 3.34 8.74
C ARG A 22 -5.95 3.18 7.40
N HIS A 23 -5.59 4.00 6.41
CA HIS A 23 -6.20 3.92 5.08
C HIS A 23 -5.77 2.67 4.30
N ALA A 24 -4.56 2.16 4.48
CA ALA A 24 -4.10 0.92 3.85
C ALA A 24 -4.94 -0.30 4.22
N LYS A 25 -5.59 -0.31 5.40
CA LYS A 25 -6.46 -1.41 5.82
C LYS A 25 -7.78 -1.48 5.04
N THR A 26 -8.21 -0.36 4.46
CA THR A 26 -9.53 -0.23 3.82
C THR A 26 -9.43 0.18 2.35
N ALA A 27 -8.22 0.47 1.84
CA ALA A 27 -8.02 0.89 0.47
C ALA A 27 -8.15 -0.30 -0.50
N PRO A 28 -8.77 -0.12 -1.68
CA PRO A 28 -8.81 -1.16 -2.72
C PRO A 28 -7.40 -1.52 -3.20
N GLU A 29 -6.49 -0.54 -3.27
CA GLU A 29 -5.09 -0.72 -3.67
C GLU A 29 -4.12 -0.35 -2.53
N PRO A 30 -3.86 -1.26 -1.58
CA PRO A 30 -3.12 -0.94 -0.36
C PRO A 30 -1.60 -0.98 -0.52
N ARG A 31 -1.10 -1.52 -1.64
CA ARG A 31 0.33 -1.80 -1.87
C ARG A 31 1.20 -0.55 -1.72
N GLN A 32 0.81 0.57 -2.32
CA GLN A 32 1.57 1.83 -2.26
C GLN A 32 1.65 2.38 -0.84
N LEU A 33 0.52 2.34 -0.10
CA LEU A 33 0.45 2.85 1.27
C LEU A 33 1.29 2.01 2.23
N TYR A 34 1.30 0.68 2.08
CA TYR A 34 2.19 -0.19 2.85
C TYR A 34 3.66 0.06 2.55
N THR A 35 4.02 0.31 1.29
CA THR A 35 5.39 0.66 0.91
C THR A 35 5.84 1.97 1.56
N LEU A 36 5.00 3.01 1.52
CA LEU A 36 5.29 4.28 2.17
C LEU A 36 5.50 4.11 3.68
N LYS A 37 4.59 3.40 4.36
CA LYS A 37 4.71 3.08 5.80
C LYS A 37 6.04 2.38 6.08
N LYS A 38 6.33 1.29 5.35
CA LYS A 38 7.51 0.45 5.59
C LYS A 38 8.79 1.25 5.43
N LYS A 39 8.90 2.02 4.34
CA LYS A 39 10.11 2.79 4.03
C LYS A 39 10.31 3.95 4.97
N ALA A 40 9.24 4.65 5.37
CA ALA A 40 9.32 5.72 6.35
C ALA A 40 9.82 5.21 7.71
N ILE A 41 9.24 4.12 8.23
CA ILE A 41 9.70 3.53 9.50
C ILE A 41 11.15 3.05 9.41
N GLN A 42 11.53 2.40 8.30
CA GLN A 42 12.91 1.95 8.09
C GLN A 42 13.89 3.14 8.13
N GLN A 43 13.61 4.20 7.38
CA GLN A 43 14.46 5.39 7.35
C GLN A 43 14.55 6.07 8.72
N LEU A 44 13.46 6.12 9.48
CA LEU A 44 13.47 6.67 10.84
C LEU A 44 14.32 5.82 11.81
N LEU A 45 14.29 4.49 11.68
CA LEU A 45 15.15 3.59 12.46
C LEU A 45 16.63 3.78 12.09
N ASP A 46 16.93 3.89 10.78
CA ASP A 46 18.30 4.11 10.28
C ASP A 46 18.85 5.47 10.75
N GLN A 47 17.99 6.49 10.83
CA GLN A 47 18.32 7.82 11.35
C GLN A 47 18.30 7.93 12.88
N LYS A 48 18.01 6.83 13.61
CA LYS A 48 17.84 6.81 15.08
C LYS A 48 16.76 7.77 15.60
N LEU A 49 15.78 8.11 14.77
CA LEU A 49 14.60 8.92 15.11
C LEU A 49 13.39 8.07 15.54
N ALA A 50 13.54 6.74 15.48
CA ALA A 50 12.59 5.77 15.97
C ALA A 50 13.28 4.79 16.92
N LYS A 51 12.53 4.29 17.91
CA LYS A 51 13.03 3.34 18.90
C LYS A 51 12.34 1.98 18.74
N LYS A 52 13.14 0.91 18.71
CA LYS A 52 12.62 -0.45 18.88
C LYS A 52 12.31 -0.65 20.35
N VAL A 53 11.04 -0.86 20.69
CA VAL A 53 10.57 -0.94 22.08
C VAL A 53 10.66 -2.37 22.60
N GLY A 54 10.20 -3.34 21.80
CA GLY A 54 10.15 -4.74 22.21
C GLY A 54 9.34 -5.60 21.26
N LEU A 55 9.24 -6.89 21.56
CA LEU A 55 8.46 -7.86 20.79
C LEU A 55 7.15 -8.16 21.49
N HIS A 56 6.06 -8.21 20.73
CA HIS A 56 4.77 -8.71 21.19
C HIS A 56 4.40 -10.00 20.45
N PHE A 57 3.66 -10.89 21.10
CA PHE A 57 2.96 -11.95 20.38
C PHE A 57 1.93 -11.36 19.42
N SER A 58 1.80 -11.97 18.25
CA SER A 58 0.78 -11.66 17.26
C SER A 58 -0.54 -12.29 17.69
N ASP A 59 -1.62 -11.51 17.67
CA ASP A 59 -2.96 -12.00 18.00
C ASP A 59 -3.52 -13.00 16.95
N HIS A 60 -2.96 -13.01 15.73
CA HIS A 60 -3.46 -13.84 14.62
C HIS A 60 -2.36 -14.72 14.00
N PRO A 61 -1.84 -15.72 14.74
CA PRO A 61 -0.92 -16.68 14.19
C PRO A 61 -1.66 -17.64 13.25
N LYS A 62 -1.54 -17.47 11.92
CA LYS A 62 -2.24 -18.36 10.97
C LYS A 62 -1.83 -19.85 11.09
N TYR A 63 -0.51 -20.12 11.12
CA TYR A 63 0.02 -21.49 10.99
C TYR A 63 1.08 -21.86 12.04
N SER A 64 1.52 -20.92 12.87
CA SER A 64 2.53 -21.17 13.90
C SER A 64 2.02 -20.65 15.22
N HIS A 65 1.99 -21.50 16.25
CA HIS A 65 1.44 -21.17 17.56
C HIS A 65 2.06 -19.92 18.22
N GLN A 66 3.24 -19.45 17.76
CA GLN A 66 3.91 -18.26 18.30
C GLN A 66 4.59 -17.43 17.19
N HIS A 67 3.90 -16.39 16.69
CA HIS A 67 4.52 -15.36 15.86
C HIS A 67 4.68 -14.08 16.66
N SER A 68 5.87 -13.48 16.66
CA SER A 68 6.10 -12.17 17.31
C SER A 68 6.15 -11.02 16.30
N THR A 69 5.79 -9.83 16.76
CA THR A 69 5.84 -8.57 16.00
C THR A 69 6.67 -7.55 16.77
N LEU A 70 7.47 -6.77 16.05
CA LEU A 70 8.30 -5.73 16.65
C LEU A 70 7.48 -4.46 16.85
N LEU A 71 7.44 -3.98 18.10
CA LEU A 71 6.90 -2.69 18.46
C LEU A 71 7.95 -1.61 18.25
N VAL A 72 7.63 -0.61 17.42
CA VAL A 72 8.47 0.55 17.14
C VAL A 72 7.72 1.81 17.58
N GLN A 73 8.42 2.67 18.32
CA GLN A 73 7.94 3.99 18.71
C GLN A 73 8.54 5.07 17.81
N VAL A 74 7.69 5.98 17.32
CA VAL A 74 8.07 7.21 16.62
C VAL A 74 7.27 8.36 17.23
N ALA A 75 7.95 9.28 17.93
CA ALA A 75 7.29 10.25 18.80
C ALA A 75 6.27 9.55 19.73
N ASP A 76 5.02 10.02 19.77
CA ASP A 76 3.94 9.45 20.59
C ASP A 76 3.16 8.31 19.90
N TYR A 77 3.64 7.84 18.75
CA TYR A 77 2.99 6.80 17.97
C TYR A 77 3.75 5.48 18.03
N TYR A 78 3.00 4.40 18.10
CA TYR A 78 3.51 3.03 18.12
C TYR A 78 3.05 2.26 16.88
N PHE A 79 3.96 1.46 16.32
CA PHE A 79 3.73 0.70 15.11
C PHE A 79 4.28 -0.71 15.24
N HIS A 80 3.51 -1.70 14.79
CA HIS A 80 4.01 -3.05 14.62
C HIS A 80 4.58 -3.25 13.21
N ILE A 81 5.77 -3.84 13.15
CA ILE A 81 6.44 -4.28 11.93
C ILE A 81 6.94 -5.73 12.07
N PRO A 82 7.17 -6.44 10.95
CA PRO A 82 7.80 -7.76 11.00
C PRO A 82 9.20 -7.66 11.64
N PRO A 83 9.52 -8.50 12.65
CA PRO A 83 10.83 -8.49 13.29
C PRO A 83 11.89 -9.10 12.36
N LYS A 84 13.13 -8.63 12.50
CA LYS A 84 14.34 -9.25 11.93
C LYS A 84 14.92 -10.26 12.93
N LYS A 85 15.80 -11.14 12.44
CA LYS A 85 16.49 -12.14 13.29
C LYS A 85 17.24 -11.50 14.47
N GLU A 86 17.87 -10.36 14.24
CA GLU A 86 18.60 -9.59 15.25
C GLU A 86 17.69 -9.02 16.34
N ASP A 87 16.42 -8.72 16.01
CA ASP A 87 15.50 -8.13 16.98
C ASP A 87 15.20 -9.10 18.13
N PHE A 88 15.11 -10.40 17.84
CA PHE A 88 14.91 -11.44 18.86
C PHE A 88 16.06 -11.56 19.88
N GLN A 89 17.24 -11.03 19.53
CA GLN A 89 18.41 -11.05 20.40
C GLN A 89 18.62 -9.71 21.11
N THR A 90 18.13 -8.61 20.53
CA THR A 90 18.46 -7.24 20.96
C THR A 90 17.34 -6.55 21.73
N VAL A 91 16.08 -6.98 21.57
CA VAL A 91 14.95 -6.39 22.29
C VAL A 91 14.20 -7.42 23.13
N GLN A 92 13.66 -6.96 24.26
CA GLN A 92 12.90 -7.79 25.17
C GLN A 92 11.54 -8.19 24.58
N HIS A 93 11.08 -9.40 24.91
CA HIS A 93 9.70 -9.82 24.67
C HIS A 93 8.78 -9.27 25.75
N LEU A 94 7.83 -8.43 25.35
CA LEU A 94 6.87 -7.72 26.21
C LEU A 94 5.60 -8.55 26.49
N GLY A 95 5.46 -9.70 25.83
CA GLY A 95 4.32 -10.61 26.01
C GLY A 95 3.18 -10.31 25.05
N ASN A 96 1.95 -10.32 25.55
CA ASN A 96 0.76 -10.02 24.77
C ASN A 96 0.63 -8.51 24.54
N VAL A 97 -0.06 -8.13 23.45
CA VAL A 97 -0.30 -6.72 23.14
C VAL A 97 -1.21 -6.10 24.20
N ASP A 98 -0.78 -4.98 24.77
CA ASP A 98 -1.65 -4.15 25.62
C ASP A 98 -2.75 -3.49 24.76
N GLN A 99 -4.00 -3.83 25.06
CA GLN A 99 -5.19 -3.33 24.36
C GLN A 99 -5.68 -1.97 24.89
N SER A 100 -5.17 -1.52 26.04
CA SER A 100 -5.56 -0.26 26.69
C SER A 100 -4.96 0.96 26.00
N TYR A 101 -3.71 0.84 25.52
CA TYR A 101 -3.03 1.94 24.84
C TYR A 101 -3.55 2.14 23.41
N ARG A 102 -3.71 3.41 23.02
CA ARG A 102 -4.09 3.83 21.66
C ARG A 102 -3.22 4.98 21.19
N ASN A 103 -2.81 4.91 19.92
CA ASN A 103 -2.12 6.02 19.28
C ASN A 103 -2.98 7.30 19.31
N PRO A 104 -2.36 8.49 19.44
CA PRO A 104 -3.07 9.76 19.44
C PRO A 104 -3.91 9.98 18.17
N ARG A 105 -5.04 10.68 18.31
CA ARG A 105 -5.95 10.97 17.19
C ARG A 105 -5.23 11.84 16.13
N PRO A 106 -5.25 11.45 14.85
CA PRO A 106 -4.59 12.22 13.81
C PRO A 106 -5.41 13.43 13.37
N SER A 107 -4.73 14.51 12.99
CA SER A 107 -5.34 15.71 12.38
C SER A 107 -5.09 15.83 10.87
N LEU A 108 -4.23 14.98 10.30
CA LEU A 108 -3.89 15.02 8.87
C LEU A 108 -4.89 14.26 8.00
N SER A 109 -5.18 14.80 6.81
CA SER A 109 -5.85 14.06 5.74
C SER A 109 -4.91 13.07 5.06
N LEU A 110 -5.45 12.04 4.40
CA LEU A 110 -4.65 11.05 3.64
C LEU A 110 -3.74 11.71 2.61
N SER A 111 -4.26 12.67 1.82
CA SER A 111 -3.48 13.36 0.80
C SER A 111 -2.30 14.13 1.40
N LYS A 112 -2.51 14.83 2.52
CA LYS A 112 -1.45 15.55 3.22
C LYS A 112 -0.43 14.57 3.83
N ALA A 113 -0.91 13.47 4.42
CA ALA A 113 -0.05 12.42 4.97
C ALA A 113 0.86 11.79 3.89
N LYS A 114 0.32 11.47 2.71
CA LYS A 114 1.13 10.99 1.58
C LYS A 114 2.20 12.00 1.20
N ARG A 115 1.83 13.27 0.99
CA ARG A 115 2.79 14.33 0.62
C ARG A 115 3.90 14.48 1.65
N VAL A 116 3.57 14.42 2.94
CA VAL A 116 4.54 14.42 4.04
C VAL A 116 5.53 13.25 3.90
N LEU A 117 5.05 12.02 3.66
CA LEU A 117 5.91 10.85 3.52
C LEU A 117 6.75 10.89 2.23
N TYR A 118 6.19 11.29 1.10
CA TYR A 118 6.94 11.47 -0.15
C TYR A 118 8.06 12.50 0.03
N THR A 119 7.77 13.62 0.68
CA THR A 119 8.76 14.66 0.97
C THR A 119 9.85 14.15 1.92
N PHE A 120 9.48 13.40 2.96
CA PHE A 120 10.43 12.83 3.91
C PHE A 120 11.35 11.76 3.28
N LEU A 121 10.80 10.95 2.38
CA LEU A 121 11.53 9.90 1.66
C LEU A 121 12.32 10.42 0.46
N ASP A 122 12.16 11.70 0.11
CA ASP A 122 12.69 12.31 -1.13
C ASP A 122 12.24 11.55 -2.39
N TRP A 123 10.95 11.19 -2.41
CA TRP A 123 10.31 10.45 -3.49
C TRP A 123 9.33 11.34 -4.26
N GLU A 124 9.16 11.06 -5.56
CA GLU A 124 8.14 11.70 -6.37
C GLU A 124 6.76 11.07 -6.10
N GLU A 125 5.76 11.91 -5.83
CA GLU A 125 4.38 11.45 -5.71
C GLU A 125 3.86 11.07 -7.11
N PRO A 126 3.31 9.86 -7.32
CA PRO A 126 2.76 9.47 -8.62
C PRO A 126 1.68 10.47 -9.04
N SER A 127 1.78 10.97 -10.27
CA SER A 127 0.77 11.89 -10.78
C SER A 127 -0.56 11.15 -10.94
N LYS A 128 -1.68 11.86 -10.82
CA LYS A 128 -3.01 11.26 -11.03
C LYS A 128 -3.15 10.62 -12.43
N ASN A 129 -2.35 11.08 -13.41
CA ASN A 129 -2.34 10.52 -14.77
C ASN A 129 -1.60 9.17 -14.87
N ASP A 130 -0.70 8.85 -13.94
CA ASP A 130 0.06 7.60 -14.01
C ASP A 130 -0.76 6.39 -13.52
N MET A 131 -1.78 6.62 -12.70
CA MET A 131 -2.67 5.56 -12.20
C MET A 131 -3.66 5.06 -13.26
N VAL A 132 -3.86 5.79 -14.37
CA VAL A 132 -4.82 5.41 -15.43
C VAL A 132 -4.18 4.50 -16.50
N LYS A 133 -2.87 4.22 -16.42
CA LYS A 133 -2.15 3.39 -17.40
C LYS A 133 -2.25 1.88 -17.11
N THR A 134 -3.29 1.41 -16.44
CA THR A 134 -3.57 -0.03 -16.33
C THR A 134 -4.70 -0.43 -17.27
N THR A 135 -4.25 -1.11 -18.34
CA THR A 135 -4.98 -2.02 -19.22
C THR A 135 -5.99 -1.45 -20.21
N ASN A 136 -5.48 -1.02 -21.37
CA ASN A 136 -6.11 -1.39 -22.63
C ASN A 136 -5.93 -2.92 -22.84
N TYR A 137 -6.56 -3.74 -22.00
CA TYR A 137 -7.03 -5.02 -22.52
C TYR A 137 -8.26 -4.66 -23.34
N GLY A 138 -8.06 -4.45 -24.64
CA GLY A 138 -9.18 -4.48 -25.57
C GLY A 138 -10.00 -5.74 -25.30
N PRO A 139 -11.32 -5.73 -25.52
CA PRO A 139 -12.15 -6.88 -25.24
C PRO A 139 -11.50 -8.08 -25.93
N LYS A 140 -11.02 -9.05 -25.15
CA LYS A 140 -10.65 -10.33 -25.74
C LYS A 140 -11.95 -10.81 -26.38
N ALA A 141 -11.99 -10.80 -27.70
CA ALA A 141 -13.03 -11.48 -28.44
C ALA A 141 -12.96 -12.93 -27.97
N TYR A 142 -13.86 -13.31 -27.09
CA TYR A 142 -14.13 -14.69 -26.80
C TYR A 142 -14.65 -15.26 -28.12
N HIS A 143 -13.76 -15.84 -28.92
CA HIS A 143 -14.20 -16.82 -29.89
C HIS A 143 -14.80 -17.95 -29.06
N GLN A 144 -16.13 -17.95 -28.94
CA GLN A 144 -16.88 -19.04 -28.38
C GLN A 144 -16.71 -20.23 -29.32
N THR A 145 -15.66 -21.02 -29.14
CA THR A 145 -15.69 -22.40 -29.61
C THR A 145 -16.39 -23.20 -28.52
N SER A 146 -17.72 -23.18 -28.58
CA SER A 146 -18.54 -24.19 -27.93
C SER A 146 -18.13 -25.57 -28.46
N PRO A 147 -17.84 -26.58 -27.61
CA PRO A 147 -17.60 -27.95 -28.06
C PRO A 147 -18.91 -28.73 -28.29
N PHE A 148 -20.07 -28.09 -28.16
CA PHE A 148 -21.38 -28.70 -28.39
C PHE A 148 -22.29 -27.70 -29.11
N SER A 149 -22.26 -27.69 -30.44
CA SER A 149 -23.40 -27.26 -31.23
C SER A 149 -24.14 -28.51 -31.73
N PRO A 150 -25.31 -28.84 -31.17
CA PRO A 150 -26.18 -29.85 -31.77
C PRO A 150 -26.84 -29.28 -33.02
N TRP A 151 -27.15 -30.17 -33.95
CA TRP A 151 -27.61 -29.93 -35.30
C TRP A 151 -28.71 -28.87 -35.46
N GLY A 152 -28.47 -27.93 -36.39
CA GLY A 152 -29.48 -27.28 -37.22
C GLY A 152 -30.15 -26.02 -36.68
N GLN A 153 -29.62 -24.83 -37.03
CA GLN A 153 -30.43 -23.66 -37.37
C GLN A 153 -29.72 -22.77 -38.41
N PHE A 154 -30.38 -22.62 -39.54
CA PHE A 154 -30.13 -21.64 -40.60
C PHE A 154 -30.36 -20.23 -40.04
N THR A 155 -29.39 -19.33 -40.11
CA THR A 155 -29.68 -17.90 -40.31
C THR A 155 -28.65 -17.31 -41.27
N SER A 156 -29.05 -17.20 -42.53
CA SER A 156 -28.49 -16.23 -43.46
C SER A 156 -28.95 -14.84 -43.03
N TRP A 157 -28.02 -13.93 -42.74
CA TRP A 157 -28.32 -12.51 -42.82
C TRP A 157 -27.29 -11.82 -43.72
N ASP A 158 -27.74 -11.60 -44.94
CA ASP A 158 -27.18 -10.73 -45.95
C ASP A 158 -27.19 -9.25 -45.50
N LYS A 159 -26.02 -8.62 -45.40
CA LYS A 159 -25.92 -7.16 -45.42
C LYS A 159 -24.91 -6.72 -46.46
N GLY A 160 -25.39 -6.60 -47.69
CA GLY A 160 -25.54 -5.29 -48.32
C GLY A 160 -24.25 -4.50 -48.53
N LYS A 161 -23.73 -4.61 -49.77
CA LYS A 161 -22.77 -3.69 -50.39
C LYS A 161 -23.23 -2.23 -50.25
N THR A 162 -22.33 -1.32 -49.89
CA THR A 162 -22.34 0.05 -50.43
C THR A 162 -20.95 0.43 -50.94
N ARG A 163 -20.88 0.65 -52.26
CA ARG A 163 -19.76 1.30 -52.96
C ARG A 163 -19.79 2.78 -52.58
N LYS A 164 -18.64 3.38 -52.27
CA LYS A 164 -18.44 4.82 -52.54
C LYS A 164 -17.13 5.03 -53.29
N ARG A 165 -17.27 5.80 -54.37
CA ARG A 165 -16.28 6.10 -55.39
C ARG A 165 -15.21 7.06 -54.86
N LYS A 166 -14.08 7.01 -55.57
CA LYS A 166 -12.91 7.91 -55.61
C LYS A 166 -13.25 9.39 -55.39
N ASN A 167 -12.33 10.09 -54.73
CA ASN A 167 -11.91 11.45 -55.05
C ASN A 167 -10.41 11.53 -54.79
N THR A 168 -9.76 12.39 -55.59
CA THR A 168 -8.33 12.64 -55.82
C THR A 168 -7.62 11.61 -56.67
#